data_AF-A0A0U5GSD6-F1
#
_entry.id   AF-A0A0U5GSD6-F1
#
_cell.length_a   1.000
_cell.length_b   1.000
_cell.length_c   1.000
_cell.angle_alpha   90.00
_cell.angle_beta   90.00
_cell.angle_gamma   90.00
#
_symmetry.space_group_name_H-M   'P 1'
#
loop_
_entity.id
_entity.type
_entity.pdbx_description
1 polymer ?
#
loop_
_entity_poly.entity_id
_entity_poly.type
_entity_poly.pdbx_seq_one_letter_code
_entity_poly.pdbx_strand_id
1 'polypeptide(L)'
;MYWPPTDNDARQDGQDWQDRLLHLAKTQTYACDWGFVDCGAKDDATSHNGGAGNGKGALKIRVQQRFSPPVLSWCIDLNVTYTFYASGAISIRTIGIPQGENLPRTLPRVGFTMELPSSWASTTTTSPNRTPGSTKSIAVDVGGDIDAALTWYGRGHGESYNDKKLSQRVGTYAVQFISELWTEYEKAQEGSNRTDTRWLKLTNHDSRRAGQRQTLTVQFVGDEEGEEAPADRDVDLEGSKNLAPSSERKRSLFDFMASHYRAENIASPRHPHEVRSKRTDNVVLRLDAAHHELGSGACGPKTRDEYALVTKPFYFELLLG
;
A
#
# COMPACT_ATOMS: atom_id res chain seq x y z
N MET A 1 -7.50 -1.13 6.54
CA MET A 1 -8.34 -2.13 5.86
C MET A 1 -9.73 -1.60 5.49
N TYR A 2 -9.90 -0.28 5.37
CA TYR A 2 -11.16 0.35 5.00
C TYR A 2 -11.00 1.05 3.65
N TRP A 3 -12.10 1.15 2.90
CA TRP A 3 -12.26 2.09 1.79
C TRP A 3 -13.69 2.68 1.76
N PRO A 4 -13.93 3.82 1.10
CA PRO A 4 -15.27 4.36 0.91
C PRO A 4 -16.12 3.40 0.06
N PRO A 5 -17.29 2.94 0.51
CA PRO A 5 -18.08 1.97 -0.26
C PRO A 5 -18.44 2.50 -1.66
N THR A 6 -18.32 1.64 -2.66
CA THR A 6 -18.84 1.90 -4.01
C THR A 6 -20.35 1.69 -4.08
N ASP A 7 -20.97 2.17 -5.16
CA ASP A 7 -22.35 1.82 -5.48
C ASP A 7 -22.59 0.30 -5.54
N ASN A 8 -21.58 -0.47 -5.96
CA ASN A 8 -21.67 -1.92 -6.03
C ASN A 8 -21.59 -2.61 -4.66
N ASP A 9 -20.82 -2.04 -3.73
CA ASP A 9 -20.65 -2.59 -2.38
C ASP A 9 -21.93 -2.42 -1.54
N ALA A 10 -22.65 -1.31 -1.74
CA ALA A 10 -23.63 -0.76 -0.81
C ALA A 10 -24.71 -1.72 -0.30
N ARG A 11 -25.09 -2.76 -1.06
CA ARG A 11 -26.17 -3.69 -0.70
C ARG A 11 -25.71 -5.03 -0.12
N GLN A 12 -24.46 -5.42 -0.34
CA GLN A 12 -23.99 -6.79 -0.08
C GLN A 12 -22.74 -6.77 0.80
N ASP A 13 -21.55 -6.84 0.22
CA ASP A 13 -20.30 -6.82 0.97
C ASP A 13 -20.17 -5.53 1.82
N GLY A 14 -20.62 -4.40 1.29
CA GLY A 14 -20.70 -3.14 2.03
C GLY A 14 -21.65 -3.19 3.23
N GLN A 15 -22.76 -3.94 3.17
CA GLN A 15 -23.65 -4.12 4.31
C GLN A 15 -22.97 -4.98 5.39
N ASP A 16 -22.30 -6.08 5.01
CA ASP A 16 -21.51 -6.89 5.95
C ASP A 16 -20.42 -6.05 6.62
N TRP A 17 -19.70 -5.21 5.88
CA TRP A 17 -18.68 -4.32 6.46
C TRP A 17 -19.26 -3.31 7.45
N GLN A 18 -20.47 -2.81 7.19
CA GLN A 18 -21.19 -1.92 8.12
C GLN A 18 -21.64 -2.67 9.37
N ASP A 19 -22.27 -3.84 9.21
CA ASP A 19 -22.76 -4.68 10.32
C ASP A 19 -21.61 -5.17 11.21
N ARG A 20 -20.42 -5.39 10.62
CA ARG A 20 -19.19 -5.73 11.35
C ARG A 20 -18.43 -4.52 11.88
N LEU A 21 -18.97 -3.30 11.75
CA LEU A 21 -18.37 -2.05 12.20
C LEU A 21 -16.94 -1.84 11.69
N LEU A 22 -16.63 -2.32 10.48
CA LEU A 22 -15.28 -2.28 9.91
C LEU A 22 -14.78 -0.83 9.73
N HIS A 23 -15.69 0.09 9.44
CA HIS A 23 -15.41 1.52 9.32
C HIS A 23 -15.04 2.20 10.66
N LEU A 24 -15.34 1.56 11.80
CA LEU A 24 -14.96 2.01 13.14
C LEU A 24 -13.74 1.28 13.70
N ALA A 25 -13.26 0.25 13.01
CA ALA A 25 -12.13 -0.54 13.46
C ALA A 25 -10.83 0.26 13.48
N LYS A 26 -10.08 0.11 14.57
CA LYS A 26 -8.83 0.82 14.81
C LYS A 26 -7.72 -0.16 15.14
N THR A 27 -6.50 0.20 14.77
CA THR A 27 -5.29 -0.51 15.17
C THR A 27 -4.82 -0.01 16.53
N GLN A 28 -4.62 -0.92 17.47
CA GLN A 28 -4.06 -0.66 18.80
C GLN A 28 -2.76 -1.43 18.97
N THR A 29 -1.69 -0.77 19.37
CA THR A 29 -0.40 -1.43 19.65
C THR A 29 -0.38 -1.90 21.09
N TYR A 30 -0.01 -3.16 21.33
CA TYR A 30 0.06 -3.73 22.68
C TYR A 30 1.45 -4.27 23.05
N ALA A 31 2.34 -4.50 22.07
CA ALA A 31 3.75 -4.80 22.33
C ALA A 31 4.66 -4.23 21.24
N CYS A 32 5.88 -3.88 21.63
CA CYS A 32 6.93 -3.41 20.75
C CYS A 32 8.28 -3.89 21.28
N ASP A 33 9.07 -4.53 20.43
CA ASP A 33 10.43 -4.97 20.72
C ASP A 33 11.36 -4.58 19.58
N TRP A 34 12.65 -4.44 19.87
CA TRP A 34 13.63 -4.01 18.87
C TRP A 34 15.01 -4.56 19.18
N GLY A 35 15.85 -4.66 18.15
CA GLY A 35 17.24 -5.10 18.27
C GLY A 35 18.04 -4.89 16.99
N PHE A 36 19.36 -4.96 17.09
CA PHE A 36 20.24 -4.97 15.93
C PHE A 36 20.42 -6.39 15.42
N VAL A 37 20.44 -6.57 14.10
CA VAL A 37 20.68 -7.85 13.43
C VAL A 37 21.79 -7.70 12.40
N ASP A 38 22.68 -8.68 12.34
CA ASP A 38 23.69 -8.77 11.29
C ASP A 38 23.05 -9.31 10.02
N CYS A 39 23.12 -8.58 8.90
CA CYS A 39 22.45 -8.98 7.67
C CYS A 39 23.18 -10.08 6.86
N GLY A 40 24.23 -10.70 7.42
CA GLY A 40 24.78 -11.96 6.93
C GLY A 40 25.21 -12.01 5.45
N ALA A 41 25.49 -10.86 4.81
CA ALA A 41 26.11 -10.86 3.49
C ALA A 41 27.46 -11.56 3.62
N LYS A 42 27.54 -12.80 3.13
CA LYS A 42 28.79 -13.54 3.03
C LYS A 42 29.68 -12.78 2.06
N ASP A 43 30.72 -12.14 2.59
CA ASP A 43 31.82 -11.66 1.76
C ASP A 43 32.47 -12.89 1.13
N ASP A 44 32.22 -13.08 -0.16
CA ASP A 44 32.87 -14.10 -0.97
C ASP A 44 34.31 -13.61 -1.25
N ALA A 45 35.24 -13.89 -0.32
CA ALA A 45 36.66 -14.17 -0.55
C ALA A 45 37.49 -14.01 0.74
N THR A 46 38.12 -15.13 1.15
CA THR A 46 39.44 -15.20 1.81
C THR A 46 39.87 -14.03 2.71
N SER A 47 39.66 -14.16 4.02
CA SER A 47 40.38 -13.39 5.03
C SER A 47 40.75 -14.29 6.21
N HIS A 48 41.99 -14.76 6.21
CA HIS A 48 42.68 -15.17 7.43
C HIS A 48 43.19 -13.92 8.13
N ASN A 49 42.40 -13.38 9.06
CA ASN A 49 42.85 -12.76 10.31
C ASN A 49 41.65 -12.16 11.05
N GLY A 50 41.57 -12.44 12.35
CA GLY A 50 40.49 -12.04 13.24
C GLY A 50 40.42 -10.53 13.48
N GLY A 51 39.90 -9.79 12.51
CA GLY A 51 39.33 -8.45 12.70
C GLY A 51 37.81 -8.57 12.74
N ALA A 52 37.16 -7.95 13.73
CA ALA A 52 35.71 -7.86 13.83
C ALA A 52 35.14 -7.32 12.51
N GLY A 53 34.51 -8.22 11.74
CA GLY A 53 33.89 -7.89 10.46
C GLY A 53 32.81 -6.84 10.70
N ASN A 54 32.92 -5.72 10.01
CA ASN A 54 31.94 -4.64 10.02
C ASN A 54 30.72 -5.08 9.20
N GLY A 55 29.97 -6.07 9.73
CA GLY A 55 28.73 -6.55 9.14
C GLY A 55 27.77 -5.39 8.99
N LYS A 56 27.13 -5.26 7.84
CA LYS A 56 26.11 -4.23 7.61
C LYS A 56 24.95 -4.47 8.60
N GLY A 57 24.97 -3.81 9.74
CA GLY A 57 23.93 -3.94 10.75
C GLY A 57 22.58 -3.41 10.22
N ALA A 58 21.49 -4.07 10.60
CA ALA A 58 20.14 -3.56 10.42
C ALA A 58 19.46 -3.39 11.79
N LEU A 59 18.64 -2.36 11.93
CA LEU A 59 17.76 -2.18 13.09
C LEU A 59 16.43 -2.86 12.79
N LYS A 60 16.06 -3.83 13.61
CA LYS A 60 14.78 -4.52 13.52
C LYS A 60 13.86 -4.04 14.64
N ILE A 61 12.63 -3.67 14.30
CA ILE A 61 11.56 -3.27 15.23
C ILE A 61 10.35 -4.14 14.94
N ARG A 62 9.89 -4.90 15.92
CA ARG A 62 8.65 -5.67 15.86
C ARG A 62 7.57 -4.93 16.65
N VAL A 63 6.41 -4.79 16.02
CA VAL A 63 5.25 -4.14 16.59
C VAL A 63 4.08 -5.12 16.52
N GLN A 64 3.56 -5.50 17.68
CA GLN A 64 2.37 -6.35 17.77
C GLN A 64 1.16 -5.46 18.03
N GLN A 65 0.18 -5.57 17.14
CA GLN A 65 -1.00 -4.73 17.11
C GLN A 65 -2.26 -5.56 16.99
N ARG A 66 -3.40 -4.97 17.35
CA ARG A 66 -4.72 -5.53 17.17
C ARG A 66 -5.56 -4.56 16.38
N PHE A 67 -6.08 -4.99 15.24
CA PHE A 67 -7.08 -4.27 14.47
C PHE A 67 -8.46 -4.80 14.83
N SER A 68 -9.29 -3.99 15.49
CA SER A 68 -10.61 -4.41 15.97
C SER A 68 -11.62 -3.26 15.98
N PRO A 69 -12.92 -3.54 15.77
CA PRO A 69 -13.99 -2.56 15.93
C PRO A 69 -14.28 -2.32 17.43
N PRO A 70 -15.01 -1.25 17.75
CA PRO A 70 -15.69 -1.18 19.04
C PRO A 70 -16.79 -2.26 19.12
N VAL A 71 -17.17 -2.65 20.34
CA VAL A 71 -18.32 -3.51 20.68
C VAL A 71 -18.23 -4.99 20.25
N LEU A 72 -17.68 -5.31 19.08
CA LEU A 72 -17.63 -6.68 18.56
C LEU A 72 -16.38 -7.44 19.01
N SER A 73 -16.50 -8.77 19.09
CA SER A 73 -15.45 -9.68 19.56
C SER A 73 -14.40 -10.05 18.51
N TRP A 74 -14.63 -9.74 17.23
CA TRP A 74 -13.67 -10.06 16.18
C TRP A 74 -12.48 -9.12 16.22
N CYS A 75 -11.31 -9.63 15.84
CA CYS A 75 -10.12 -8.81 15.61
C CYS A 75 -9.21 -9.45 14.56
N ILE A 76 -8.24 -8.68 14.09
CA ILE A 76 -7.11 -9.18 13.31
C ILE A 76 -5.86 -8.80 14.09
N ASP A 77 -5.18 -9.80 14.66
CA ASP A 77 -3.87 -9.59 15.29
C ASP A 77 -2.85 -9.36 14.16
N LEU A 78 -2.06 -8.30 14.30
CA LEU A 78 -1.07 -7.85 13.31
C LEU A 78 0.32 -7.89 13.93
N ASN A 79 1.22 -8.65 13.32
CA ASN A 79 2.64 -8.62 13.63
C ASN A 79 3.36 -7.88 12.50
N VAL A 80 3.80 -6.65 12.78
CA VAL A 80 4.48 -5.78 11.81
C VAL A 80 5.95 -5.67 12.19
N THR A 81 6.83 -6.12 11.32
CA THR A 81 8.28 -6.05 11.52
C THR A 81 8.90 -5.07 10.54
N TYR A 82 9.45 -4.00 11.08
CA TYR A 82 10.24 -3.01 10.35
C TYR A 82 11.71 -3.40 10.43
N THR A 83 12.40 -3.47 9.30
CA THR A 83 13.85 -3.69 9.23
C THR A 83 14.48 -2.52 8.49
N PHE A 84 15.22 -1.69 9.21
CA PHE A 84 15.93 -0.53 8.68
C PHE A 84 17.36 -0.96 8.32
N TYR A 85 17.72 -0.80 7.06
CA TYR A 85 19.04 -1.14 6.55
C TYR A 85 19.93 0.10 6.52
N ALA A 86 21.25 -0.10 6.66
CA ALA A 86 22.23 0.98 6.52
C ALA A 86 22.22 1.67 5.14
N SER A 87 21.64 1.03 4.12
CA SER A 87 21.42 1.64 2.79
C SER A 87 20.35 2.73 2.77
N GLY A 88 19.57 2.88 3.84
CA GLY A 88 18.37 3.74 3.88
C GLY A 88 17.08 3.03 3.49
N ALA A 89 17.17 1.78 3.03
CA ALA A 89 15.99 0.96 2.74
C ALA A 89 15.28 0.50 4.02
N ILE A 90 13.97 0.30 3.92
CA ILE A 90 13.12 -0.24 4.98
C ILE A 90 12.36 -1.44 4.41
N SER A 91 12.48 -2.60 5.02
CA SER A 91 11.56 -3.73 4.80
C SER A 91 10.48 -3.71 5.88
N ILE A 92 9.22 -3.84 5.47
CA ILE A 92 8.05 -3.90 6.34
C ILE A 92 7.32 -5.21 6.08
N ARG A 93 7.57 -6.19 6.93
CA ARG A 93 6.90 -7.48 6.90
C ARG A 93 5.65 -7.44 7.75
N THR A 94 4.52 -7.88 7.22
CA THR A 94 3.23 -7.86 7.90
C THR A 94 2.59 -9.24 7.86
N ILE A 95 2.24 -9.76 9.04
CA ILE A 95 1.40 -10.95 9.21
C ILE A 95 0.10 -10.49 9.86
N GLY A 96 -1.05 -10.91 9.33
CA GLY A 96 -2.36 -10.68 9.93
C GLY A 96 -3.13 -11.96 10.15
N ILE A 97 -3.65 -12.15 11.37
CA ILE A 97 -4.33 -13.37 11.80
C ILE A 97 -5.74 -12.99 12.31
N PRO A 98 -6.80 -13.23 11.51
CA PRO A 98 -8.18 -13.00 11.93
C PRO A 98 -8.61 -13.92 13.07
N GLN A 99 -9.38 -13.40 14.02
CA GLN A 99 -9.81 -14.09 15.23
C GLN A 99 -11.16 -13.61 15.74
N GLY A 100 -11.70 -14.38 16.67
CA GLY A 100 -12.98 -14.10 17.32
C GLY A 100 -14.16 -14.55 16.48
N GLU A 101 -15.35 -14.26 16.99
CA GLU A 101 -16.60 -14.59 16.30
C GLU A 101 -17.04 -13.44 15.41
N ASN A 102 -17.82 -13.75 14.36
CA ASN A 102 -18.48 -12.73 13.53
C ASN A 102 -17.52 -11.80 12.77
N LEU A 103 -16.39 -12.32 12.30
CA LEU A 103 -15.51 -11.64 11.35
C LEU A 103 -16.31 -11.16 10.12
N PRO A 104 -15.92 -10.02 9.50
CA PRO A 104 -16.43 -9.68 8.19
C PRO A 104 -16.07 -10.79 7.22
N ARG A 105 -16.99 -11.15 6.32
CA ARG A 105 -16.77 -12.22 5.35
C ARG A 105 -15.60 -11.88 4.43
N THR A 106 -15.53 -10.61 4.04
CA THR A 106 -14.53 -10.06 3.14
C THR A 106 -13.92 -8.79 3.74
N LEU A 107 -12.70 -8.46 3.32
CA LEU A 107 -12.07 -7.17 3.62
C LEU A 107 -12.06 -6.32 2.35
N PRO A 108 -12.31 -5.00 2.44
CA PRO A 108 -12.15 -4.08 1.32
C PRO A 108 -10.73 -4.05 0.77
N ARG A 109 -9.73 -4.12 1.65
CA ARG A 109 -8.30 -4.09 1.30
C ARG A 109 -7.39 -4.46 2.45
N VAL A 110 -6.22 -4.95 2.11
CA VAL A 110 -5.10 -5.23 3.02
C VAL A 110 -3.85 -4.53 2.49
N GLY A 111 -3.27 -3.66 3.32
CA GLY A 111 -2.11 -2.85 2.96
C GLY A 111 -1.90 -1.64 3.84
N PHE A 112 -1.00 -0.75 3.45
CA PHE A 112 -0.63 0.45 4.18
C PHE A 112 -1.28 1.71 3.60
N THR A 113 -1.53 2.67 4.48
CA THR A 113 -1.84 4.05 4.11
C THR A 113 -0.80 4.94 4.80
N MET A 114 -0.18 5.83 4.04
CA MET A 114 0.79 6.80 4.54
C MET A 114 0.51 8.16 3.93
N GLU A 115 0.95 9.22 4.62
CA GLU A 115 0.93 10.57 4.09
C GLU A 115 2.33 11.09 3.88
N LEU A 116 2.58 11.61 2.69
CA LEU A 116 3.81 12.29 2.35
C LEU A 116 3.55 13.80 2.31
N PRO A 117 4.53 14.63 2.73
CA PRO A 117 4.41 16.09 2.65
C PRO A 117 4.09 16.59 1.25
N SER A 118 3.51 17.79 1.15
CA SER A 118 3.15 18.45 -0.11
C SER A 118 4.30 18.60 -1.12
N SER A 119 5.56 18.57 -0.66
CA SER A 119 6.74 18.59 -1.54
C SER A 119 6.86 17.34 -2.44
N TRP A 120 6.09 16.29 -2.18
CA TRP A 120 6.01 15.09 -3.02
C TRP A 120 4.85 15.14 -4.03
N ALA A 121 4.01 16.18 -3.99
CA ALA A 121 2.77 16.23 -4.75
C ALA A 121 2.91 16.74 -6.19
N SER A 122 3.98 17.50 -6.47
CA SER A 122 4.17 18.17 -7.75
C SER A 122 5.64 18.48 -8.00
N THR A 123 6.00 18.59 -9.28
CA THR A 123 7.31 19.01 -9.76
C THR A 123 7.50 20.53 -9.80
N THR A 124 6.44 21.32 -9.69
CA THR A 124 6.51 22.79 -9.77
C THR A 124 5.89 23.45 -8.54
N THR A 125 6.59 24.42 -7.95
CA THR A 125 6.13 25.21 -6.78
C THR A 125 5.00 26.20 -7.08
N THR A 126 4.46 26.24 -8.31
CA THR A 126 3.49 27.27 -8.73
C THR A 126 2.02 26.82 -8.65
N SER A 127 1.34 27.44 -7.68
CA SER A 127 -0.10 27.70 -7.48
C SER A 127 -1.08 26.50 -7.47
N PRO A 128 -1.79 26.27 -6.34
CA PRO A 128 -2.83 25.23 -6.19
C PRO A 128 -4.12 25.48 -7.01
N ASN A 129 -4.18 26.60 -7.76
CA ASN A 129 -5.38 27.04 -8.49
C ASN A 129 -5.41 26.69 -9.98
N ARG A 130 -4.54 25.81 -10.49
CA ARG A 130 -4.70 25.32 -11.86
C ARG A 130 -5.92 24.39 -11.90
N THR A 131 -6.96 24.81 -12.60
CA THR A 131 -8.19 24.03 -12.83
C THR A 131 -7.83 22.62 -13.29
N PRO A 132 -8.42 21.53 -12.74
CA PRO A 132 -8.12 20.14 -13.09
C PRO A 132 -8.32 19.70 -14.56
N GLY A 133 -8.50 20.64 -15.49
CA GLY A 133 -8.83 20.39 -16.90
C GLY A 133 -7.73 20.70 -17.92
N SER A 134 -6.55 21.20 -17.53
CA SER A 134 -5.47 21.43 -18.51
C SER A 134 -4.66 20.14 -18.72
N THR A 135 -4.90 19.46 -19.85
CA THR A 135 -4.13 18.34 -20.44
C THR A 135 -3.35 17.48 -19.44
N LYS A 136 -3.86 16.28 -19.14
CA LYS A 136 -3.10 15.30 -18.35
C LYS A 136 -1.72 15.11 -18.98
N SER A 137 -0.67 15.40 -18.23
CA SER A 137 0.74 15.30 -18.62
C SER A 137 1.26 13.86 -18.64
N ILE A 138 0.35 12.87 -18.72
CA ILE A 138 0.70 11.48 -18.54
C ILE A 138 1.61 11.03 -19.68
N ALA A 139 2.88 10.85 -19.33
CA ALA A 139 3.84 10.25 -20.22
C ALA A 139 3.72 8.72 -20.13
N VAL A 140 3.68 8.08 -21.28
CA VAL A 140 3.55 6.62 -21.46
C VAL A 140 4.84 6.10 -22.10
N ASP A 141 5.31 4.94 -21.66
CA ASP A 141 6.53 4.29 -22.15
C ASP A 141 7.75 5.22 -22.08
N VAL A 142 7.87 5.88 -20.94
CA VAL A 142 8.88 6.90 -20.68
C VAL A 142 10.28 6.27 -20.69
N GLY A 143 11.02 6.49 -21.78
CA GLY A 143 12.42 6.09 -21.94
C GLY A 143 13.45 7.14 -21.46
N GLY A 144 13.04 8.16 -20.68
CA GLY A 144 13.93 9.27 -20.26
C GLY A 144 13.45 10.08 -19.05
N ASP A 145 14.31 11.00 -18.60
CA ASP A 145 14.15 11.89 -17.43
C ASP A 145 12.97 12.88 -17.58
N ILE A 146 11.76 12.39 -17.33
CA ILE A 146 10.66 13.29 -16.99
C ILE A 146 10.82 13.75 -15.55
N ASP A 147 10.62 15.05 -15.33
CA ASP A 147 10.47 15.55 -13.98
C ASP A 147 9.08 15.16 -13.50
N ALA A 148 8.96 14.02 -12.82
CA ALA A 148 7.69 13.46 -12.34
C ALA A 148 7.58 13.48 -10.82
N ALA A 149 6.38 13.79 -10.33
CA ALA A 149 6.05 13.57 -8.92
C ALA A 149 5.93 12.08 -8.61
N LEU A 150 5.37 11.31 -9.56
CA LEU A 150 5.14 9.88 -9.41
C LEU A 150 5.32 9.14 -10.74
N THR A 151 6.08 8.05 -10.71
CA THR A 151 6.30 7.12 -11.83
C THR A 151 6.01 5.70 -11.37
N TRP A 152 5.38 4.88 -12.19
CA TRP A 152 5.12 3.48 -11.87
C TRP A 152 5.24 2.59 -13.10
N TYR A 153 5.54 1.31 -12.86
CA TYR A 153 5.42 0.27 -13.86
C TYR A 153 4.32 -0.70 -13.46
N GLY A 154 3.27 -0.77 -14.27
CA GLY A 154 2.03 -1.46 -13.95
C GLY A 154 0.98 -1.15 -15.00
N ARG A 155 -0.30 -1.22 -14.62
CA ARG A 155 -1.40 -0.96 -15.56
C ARG A 155 -1.78 0.51 -15.67
N GLY A 156 -1.80 0.96 -16.92
CA GLY A 156 -2.52 2.13 -17.43
C GLY A 156 -2.22 3.44 -16.73
N HIS A 157 -2.74 4.52 -17.29
CA HIS A 157 -2.81 5.79 -16.58
C HIS A 157 -4.12 5.97 -15.81
N GLY A 158 -5.18 5.31 -16.27
CA GLY A 158 -6.49 5.31 -15.66
C GLY A 158 -6.53 4.38 -14.45
N GLU A 159 -7.66 4.38 -13.78
CA GLU A 159 -7.89 3.42 -12.70
C GLU A 159 -8.10 2.00 -13.22
N SER A 160 -7.74 1.03 -12.40
CA SER A 160 -7.93 -0.39 -12.64
C SER A 160 -8.12 -1.16 -11.33
N TYR A 161 -8.96 -2.19 -11.41
CA TYR A 161 -9.31 -3.13 -10.35
C TYR A 161 -9.22 -4.55 -10.91
N ASN A 162 -9.14 -5.59 -10.08
CA ASN A 162 -8.86 -6.95 -10.58
C ASN A 162 -9.87 -7.46 -11.64
N ASP A 163 -11.15 -7.14 -11.50
CA ASP A 163 -12.21 -7.40 -12.50
C ASP A 163 -12.34 -6.31 -13.59
N LYS A 164 -11.72 -5.15 -13.40
CA LYS A 164 -11.79 -3.99 -14.32
C LYS A 164 -10.40 -3.48 -14.68
N LYS A 165 -9.59 -4.30 -15.37
CA LYS A 165 -8.19 -3.95 -15.70
C LYS A 165 -7.72 -4.15 -17.13
N LEU A 166 -8.43 -4.94 -17.94
CA LEU A 166 -7.91 -5.33 -19.27
C LEU A 166 -7.81 -4.17 -20.28
N SER A 167 -8.57 -3.09 -20.09
CA SER A 167 -8.41 -1.87 -20.90
C SER A 167 -7.13 -1.09 -20.56
N GLN A 168 -6.57 -1.29 -19.38
CA GLN A 168 -5.33 -0.66 -18.92
C GLN A 168 -4.14 -1.55 -19.29
N ARG A 169 -3.38 -1.09 -20.30
CA ARG A 169 -2.16 -1.76 -20.77
C ARG A 169 -1.07 -1.73 -19.71
N VAL A 170 -0.17 -2.71 -19.72
CA VAL A 170 1.02 -2.69 -18.86
C VAL A 170 2.11 -1.86 -19.53
N GLY A 171 2.73 -0.97 -18.77
CA GLY A 171 3.78 -0.06 -19.25
C GLY A 171 4.36 0.79 -18.14
N THR A 172 5.31 1.67 -18.49
CA THR A 172 5.82 2.68 -17.56
C THR A 172 5.02 3.96 -17.74
N TYR A 173 4.43 4.44 -16.66
CA TYR A 173 3.60 5.63 -16.63
C TYR A 173 4.12 6.62 -15.62
N ALA A 174 3.81 7.90 -15.82
CA ALA A 174 4.16 8.92 -14.86
C ALA A 174 3.27 10.16 -14.95
N VAL A 175 3.24 10.90 -13.85
CA VAL A 175 2.51 12.16 -13.69
C VAL A 175 3.40 13.22 -13.06
N GLN A 176 3.21 14.47 -13.48
CA GLN A 176 3.88 15.61 -12.87
C GLN A 176 3.15 16.07 -11.60
N PHE A 177 1.85 15.81 -11.50
CA PHE A 177 1.02 16.20 -10.37
C PHE A 177 0.19 15.02 -9.88
N ILE A 178 0.19 14.77 -8.57
CA ILE A 178 -0.63 13.71 -7.95
C ILE A 178 -2.12 13.88 -8.25
N SER A 179 -2.59 15.12 -8.41
CA SER A 179 -3.99 15.40 -8.78
C SER A 179 -4.42 14.80 -10.13
N GLU A 180 -3.49 14.47 -11.02
CA GLU A 180 -3.80 13.85 -12.32
C GLU A 180 -4.27 12.39 -12.19
N LEU A 181 -3.96 11.76 -11.05
CA LEU A 181 -4.31 10.38 -10.73
C LEU A 181 -5.74 10.25 -10.18
N TRP A 182 -6.36 11.37 -9.78
CA TRP A 182 -7.69 11.42 -9.21
C TRP A 182 -8.78 11.21 -10.28
N THR A 183 -9.67 10.26 -10.01
CA THR A 183 -10.93 10.07 -10.74
C THR A 183 -12.05 10.73 -9.95
N GLU A 184 -12.65 11.78 -10.51
CA GLU A 184 -13.80 12.44 -9.89
C GLU A 184 -15.10 11.74 -10.31
N TYR A 185 -15.68 10.98 -9.40
CA TYR A 185 -17.00 10.35 -9.56
C TYR A 185 -18.12 11.30 -9.13
N GLU A 186 -19.27 11.24 -9.82
CA GLU A 186 -20.44 12.07 -9.49
C GLU A 186 -20.97 11.80 -8.07
N LYS A 187 -21.01 10.52 -7.68
CA LYS A 187 -21.20 10.12 -6.28
C LYS A 187 -19.82 9.77 -5.71
N ALA A 188 -19.47 10.39 -4.58
CA ALA A 188 -18.19 10.11 -3.93
C ALA A 188 -18.15 8.65 -3.45
N GLN A 189 -17.09 7.95 -3.84
CA GLN A 189 -16.88 6.53 -3.57
C GLN A 189 -15.41 6.16 -3.77
N GLU A 190 -15.05 4.92 -3.47
CA GLU A 190 -13.75 4.36 -3.83
C GLU A 190 -13.47 4.51 -5.34
N GLY A 191 -12.24 4.90 -5.66
CA GLY A 191 -11.83 5.28 -7.01
C GLY A 191 -10.31 5.39 -7.11
N SER A 192 -9.80 5.54 -8.33
CA SER A 192 -8.38 5.88 -8.57
C SER A 192 -7.36 4.79 -8.20
N ASN A 193 -7.78 3.56 -7.92
CA ASN A 193 -6.86 2.43 -7.72
C ASN A 193 -6.12 2.08 -9.02
N ARG A 194 -4.89 1.57 -8.92
CA ARG A 194 -4.10 1.04 -10.03
C ARG A 194 -3.56 -0.33 -9.65
N THR A 195 -3.99 -1.36 -10.39
CA THR A 195 -3.67 -2.76 -10.09
C THR A 195 -2.52 -3.32 -10.92
N ASP A 196 -2.02 -4.50 -10.54
CA ASP A 196 -0.88 -5.19 -11.17
C ASP A 196 0.37 -4.30 -11.26
N THR A 197 0.63 -3.49 -10.23
CA THR A 197 1.81 -2.63 -10.12
C THR A 197 3.02 -3.43 -9.66
N ARG A 198 4.17 -3.23 -10.30
CA ARG A 198 5.43 -3.91 -9.95
C ARG A 198 6.35 -3.05 -9.11
N TRP A 199 6.38 -1.76 -9.41
CA TRP A 199 7.13 -0.77 -8.65
C TRP A 199 6.50 0.60 -8.83
N LEU A 200 6.70 1.43 -7.82
CA LEU A 200 6.28 2.83 -7.78
C LEU A 200 7.47 3.66 -7.28
N LYS A 201 7.69 4.82 -7.88
CA LYS A 201 8.70 5.81 -7.46
C LYS A 201 8.03 7.15 -7.29
N LEU A 202 8.16 7.75 -6.11
CA LEU A 202 7.83 9.15 -5.88
C LEU A 202 9.11 9.98 -5.78
N THR A 203 9.01 11.25 -6.15
CA THR A 203 10.14 12.19 -6.09
C THR A 203 9.75 13.36 -5.19
N ASN A 204 10.64 13.71 -4.26
CA ASN A 204 10.51 14.90 -3.43
C ASN A 204 11.09 16.12 -4.17
N HIS A 205 10.27 17.14 -4.35
CA HIS A 205 10.59 18.37 -5.06
C HIS A 205 10.80 19.56 -4.11
N ASP A 206 11.19 19.32 -2.85
CA ASP A 206 11.55 20.41 -1.93
C ASP A 206 12.80 21.18 -2.42
N SER A 207 12.53 22.34 -3.02
CA SER A 207 13.54 23.29 -3.52
C SER A 207 14.55 23.76 -2.47
N ARG A 208 14.27 23.59 -1.16
CA ARG A 208 15.18 24.01 -0.08
C ARG A 208 16.38 23.06 0.10
N ARG A 209 16.32 21.86 -0.45
CA ARG A 209 17.46 20.90 -0.48
C ARG A 209 18.07 20.86 -1.87
N ALA A 210 18.55 22.01 -2.35
CA ALA A 210 19.25 22.12 -3.63
C ALA A 210 20.52 21.25 -3.62
N GLY A 211 20.46 20.06 -4.23
CA GLY A 211 21.62 19.18 -4.42
C GLY A 211 21.33 17.67 -4.40
N GLN A 212 20.26 17.21 -3.74
CA GLN A 212 19.86 15.80 -3.75
C GLN A 212 18.34 15.67 -3.79
N ARG A 213 17.79 15.30 -4.96
CA ARG A 213 16.38 14.89 -5.09
C ARG A 213 16.19 13.60 -4.29
N GLN A 214 15.35 13.65 -3.27
CA GLN A 214 15.00 12.44 -2.53
C GLN A 214 13.96 11.67 -3.32
N THR A 215 14.11 10.36 -3.40
CA THR A 215 13.13 9.46 -4.01
C THR A 215 12.64 8.47 -2.98
N LEU A 216 11.41 8.01 -3.17
CA LEU A 216 10.84 6.88 -2.45
C LEU A 216 10.44 5.84 -3.48
N THR A 217 11.16 4.73 -3.51
CA THR A 217 10.81 3.56 -4.31
C THR A 217 10.03 2.58 -3.46
N VAL A 218 8.98 2.02 -4.03
CA VAL A 218 8.05 1.10 -3.39
C VAL A 218 7.97 -0.17 -4.22
N GLN A 219 8.17 -1.30 -3.57
CA GLN A 219 8.02 -2.64 -4.16
C GLN A 219 7.41 -3.59 -3.14
N PHE A 220 6.55 -4.51 -3.57
CA PHE A 220 6.18 -5.66 -2.74
C PHE A 220 7.03 -6.85 -3.16
N VAL A 221 7.42 -7.65 -2.18
CA VAL A 221 8.17 -8.88 -2.37
C VAL A 221 7.48 -10.01 -1.64
N GLY A 222 7.62 -11.21 -2.20
CA GLY A 222 7.11 -12.44 -1.60
C GLY A 222 8.07 -13.59 -1.83
N ASP A 223 7.90 -14.61 -1.00
CA ASP A 223 8.37 -15.96 -1.28
C ASP A 223 7.41 -16.58 -2.35
N GLU A 224 7.76 -17.70 -2.98
CA GLU A 224 7.04 -18.19 -4.18
C GLU A 224 5.51 -18.29 -4.01
N GLU A 225 4.76 -18.11 -5.11
CA GLU A 225 3.29 -18.19 -5.13
C GLU A 225 2.81 -19.51 -4.51
N GLY A 226 2.26 -19.45 -3.29
CA GLY A 226 1.69 -20.61 -2.62
C GLY A 226 1.94 -20.74 -1.12
N GLU A 227 2.80 -19.93 -0.50
CA GLU A 227 2.95 -19.97 0.95
C GLU A 227 1.73 -19.31 1.65
N GLU A 228 0.91 -20.15 2.30
CA GLU A 228 -0.12 -19.69 3.21
C GLU A 228 0.53 -18.91 4.36
N ALA A 229 -0.10 -17.79 4.74
CA ALA A 229 0.38 -17.02 5.89
C ALA A 229 0.49 -17.93 7.12
N PRO A 230 1.57 -17.84 7.90
CA PRO A 230 1.79 -18.72 9.03
C PRO A 230 0.57 -18.70 9.97
N ALA A 231 0.05 -19.89 10.29
CA ALA A 231 -1.15 -20.05 11.11
C ALA A 231 -0.93 -19.67 12.58
N ASP A 232 0.33 -19.50 13.01
CA ASP A 232 0.70 -19.24 14.39
C ASP A 232 1.05 -17.76 14.64
N ARG A 233 0.62 -17.26 15.80
CA ARG A 233 0.85 -15.89 16.29
C ARG A 233 2.30 -15.69 16.74
N ASP A 234 2.96 -16.78 17.14
CA ASP A 234 4.26 -16.80 17.81
C ASP A 234 5.38 -17.28 16.88
N VAL A 235 5.37 -16.90 15.60
CA VAL A 235 6.57 -17.04 14.75
C VAL A 235 7.64 -16.05 15.23
N ASP A 236 8.22 -16.39 16.37
CA ASP A 236 9.35 -15.76 17.00
C ASP A 236 10.63 -16.06 16.21
N LEU A 237 11.58 -15.13 16.33
CA LEU A 237 12.87 -15.07 15.66
C LEU A 237 13.70 -16.37 15.68
N GLU A 238 13.46 -17.33 16.58
CA GLU A 238 14.24 -18.58 16.64
C GLU A 238 13.76 -19.67 15.68
N GLY A 239 12.48 -19.63 15.25
CA GLY A 239 11.97 -20.47 14.17
C GLY A 239 12.34 -19.95 12.78
N SER A 240 12.79 -18.69 12.70
CA SER A 240 13.42 -18.12 11.50
C SER A 240 14.92 -18.44 11.40
N LYS A 241 15.36 -19.57 12.00
CA LYS A 241 16.63 -20.20 11.64
C LYS A 241 16.51 -20.67 10.20
N ASN A 242 17.11 -19.88 9.30
CA ASN A 242 17.15 -20.05 7.84
C ASN A 242 16.02 -19.40 7.02
N LEU A 243 15.58 -18.18 7.38
CA LEU A 243 15.48 -17.17 6.32
C LEU A 243 16.73 -16.30 6.34
N ALA A 244 17.88 -16.92 6.01
CA ALA A 244 18.82 -16.19 5.17
C ALA A 244 17.99 -15.58 4.03
N PRO A 245 18.23 -14.34 3.57
CA PRO A 245 17.55 -13.85 2.38
C PRO A 245 17.68 -14.95 1.33
N SER A 246 16.56 -15.62 1.01
CA SER A 246 16.54 -16.55 -0.10
C SER A 246 17.13 -15.74 -1.24
N SER A 247 18.12 -16.33 -1.90
CA SER A 247 19.00 -15.59 -2.81
C SER A 247 18.27 -14.91 -3.96
N GLU A 248 16.94 -15.08 -4.09
CA GLU A 248 16.06 -14.34 -4.98
C GLU A 248 14.67 -14.10 -4.36
N ARG A 249 14.47 -13.02 -3.59
CA ARG A 249 13.11 -12.55 -3.25
C ARG A 249 12.39 -12.14 -4.53
N LYS A 250 11.28 -12.81 -4.85
CA LYS A 250 10.51 -12.52 -6.06
C LYS A 250 9.67 -11.27 -5.84
N ARG A 251 9.62 -10.39 -6.85
CA ARG A 251 8.69 -9.25 -6.83
C ARG A 251 7.26 -9.77 -6.93
N SER A 252 6.41 -9.35 -6.00
CA SER A 252 4.98 -9.57 -6.09
C SER A 252 4.30 -8.33 -6.67
N LEU A 253 3.17 -8.54 -7.33
CA LEU A 253 2.32 -7.44 -7.77
C LEU A 253 1.62 -6.82 -6.56
N PHE A 254 1.33 -5.53 -6.66
CA PHE A 254 0.56 -4.79 -5.65
C PHE A 254 -0.31 -3.73 -6.33
N ASP A 255 -1.18 -3.12 -5.55
CA ASP A 255 -2.06 -2.06 -6.02
C ASP A 255 -1.75 -0.76 -5.27
N PHE A 256 -1.97 0.38 -5.93
CA PHE A 256 -1.80 1.66 -5.26
C PHE A 256 -2.86 2.68 -5.64
N MET A 257 -3.04 3.64 -4.74
CA MET A 257 -3.76 4.88 -5.00
C MET A 257 -2.93 6.02 -4.42
N ALA A 258 -2.73 7.10 -5.19
CA ALA A 258 -2.14 8.33 -4.70
C ALA A 258 -3.11 9.48 -5.00
N SER A 259 -3.48 10.23 -3.97
CA SER A 259 -4.42 11.35 -4.09
C SER A 259 -4.14 12.43 -3.04
N HIS A 260 -4.98 13.47 -3.03
CA HIS A 260 -5.00 14.49 -1.99
C HIS A 260 -6.12 14.30 -0.96
N TYR A 261 -6.82 13.17 -1.02
CA TYR A 261 -8.02 12.90 -0.23
C TYR A 261 -7.82 11.65 0.62
N ARG A 262 -8.16 11.76 1.90
CA ARG A 262 -8.24 10.61 2.80
C ARG A 262 -9.51 9.82 2.51
N ALA A 263 -9.53 8.52 2.79
CA ALA A 263 -10.73 7.70 2.58
C ALA A 263 -11.94 8.26 3.34
N GLU A 264 -11.74 8.72 4.58
CA GLU A 264 -12.80 9.28 5.42
C GLU A 264 -13.39 10.57 4.82
N ASN A 265 -12.57 11.34 4.10
CA ASN A 265 -12.97 12.56 3.41
C ASN A 265 -13.79 12.28 2.14
N ILE A 266 -13.74 11.05 1.59
CA ILE A 266 -14.49 10.62 0.42
C ILE A 266 -15.78 9.92 0.83
N ALA A 267 -15.78 9.21 1.96
CA ALA A 267 -16.92 8.39 2.40
C ALA A 267 -18.17 9.18 2.84
N SER A 268 -17.99 10.43 3.30
CA SER A 268 -19.10 11.25 3.81
C SER A 268 -19.78 12.15 2.75
N PRO A 269 -19.04 12.79 1.82
CA PRO A 269 -19.64 13.62 0.78
C PRO A 269 -20.61 12.87 -0.14
N ARG A 270 -21.62 13.59 -0.65
CA ARG A 270 -22.55 13.05 -1.65
C ARG A 270 -22.20 13.44 -3.08
N HIS A 271 -21.51 14.57 -3.24
CA HIS A 271 -21.28 15.20 -4.54
C HIS A 271 -19.81 15.64 -4.70
N PRO A 272 -19.32 15.83 -5.94
CA PRO A 272 -17.90 16.08 -6.17
C PRO A 272 -17.41 17.39 -5.55
N HIS A 273 -18.24 18.42 -5.58
CA HIS A 273 -17.91 19.73 -5.03
C HIS A 273 -17.69 19.70 -3.50
N GLU A 274 -18.37 18.80 -2.79
CA GLU A 274 -18.15 18.58 -1.36
C GLU A 274 -16.79 17.90 -1.11
N VAL A 275 -16.40 16.93 -1.95
CA VAL A 275 -15.08 16.27 -1.88
C VAL A 275 -13.97 17.27 -2.11
N ARG A 276 -14.10 18.17 -3.10
CA ARG A 276 -13.08 19.22 -3.41
C ARG A 276 -12.71 20.06 -2.19
N SER A 277 -13.68 20.34 -1.31
CA SER A 277 -13.45 21.10 -0.07
C SER A 277 -12.62 20.35 0.98
N LYS A 278 -12.47 19.03 0.84
CA LYS A 278 -11.73 18.15 1.76
C LYS A 278 -10.32 17.81 1.27
N ARG A 279 -9.85 18.48 0.21
CA ARG A 279 -8.51 18.31 -0.36
C ARG A 279 -7.45 18.72 0.66
N THR A 280 -6.41 17.90 0.80
CA THR A 280 -5.21 18.22 1.58
C THR A 280 -4.06 18.61 0.66
N ASP A 281 -3.07 19.34 1.17
CA ASP A 281 -1.84 19.63 0.41
C ASP A 281 -0.91 18.41 0.31
N ASN A 282 -1.05 17.47 1.24
CA ASN A 282 -0.25 16.25 1.31
C ASN A 282 -0.65 15.23 0.24
N VAL A 283 0.25 14.26 0.03
CA VAL A 283 -0.02 13.07 -0.78
C VAL A 283 -0.49 11.96 0.14
N VAL A 284 -1.74 11.55 0.01
CA VAL A 284 -2.27 10.33 0.63
C VAL A 284 -1.92 9.17 -0.29
N LEU A 285 -0.99 8.32 0.15
CA LEU A 285 -0.54 7.14 -0.59
C LEU A 285 -1.08 5.88 0.07
N ARG A 286 -1.81 5.08 -0.70
CA ARG A 286 -2.30 3.75 -0.35
C ARG A 286 -1.52 2.71 -1.13
N LEU A 287 -1.04 1.68 -0.44
CA LEU A 287 -0.23 0.59 -0.96
C LEU A 287 -0.84 -0.73 -0.50
N ASP A 288 -1.42 -1.49 -1.43
CA ASP A 288 -2.25 -2.64 -1.13
C ASP A 288 -1.63 -3.93 -1.66
N ALA A 289 -1.45 -4.90 -0.76
CA ALA A 289 -1.11 -6.27 -1.13
C ALA A 289 -2.29 -6.95 -1.83
N ALA A 290 -3.51 -6.61 -1.42
CA ALA A 290 -4.75 -7.10 -2.02
C ALA A 290 -5.91 -6.12 -1.75
N HIS A 291 -6.88 -6.07 -2.66
CA HIS A 291 -8.15 -5.36 -2.51
C HIS A 291 -9.34 -6.22 -2.95
N HIS A 292 -10.52 -5.90 -2.46
CA HIS A 292 -11.79 -6.49 -2.88
C HIS A 292 -12.15 -6.01 -4.28
N GLU A 293 -12.78 -6.84 -5.09
CA GLU A 293 -13.18 -6.44 -6.45
C GLU A 293 -14.49 -5.65 -6.48
N LEU A 294 -14.70 -4.90 -7.58
CA LEU A 294 -15.83 -3.98 -7.68
C LEU A 294 -17.17 -4.68 -7.93
N GLY A 295 -17.16 -5.76 -8.70
CA GLY A 295 -18.36 -6.46 -9.14
C GLY A 295 -19.35 -5.58 -9.90
N SER A 296 -20.63 -5.96 -9.86
CA SER A 296 -21.77 -5.18 -10.39
C SER A 296 -22.96 -5.19 -9.44
N GLY A 297 -22.68 -5.31 -8.14
CA GLY A 297 -23.66 -5.56 -7.07
C GLY A 297 -24.71 -4.46 -6.84
N ALA A 298 -24.60 -3.30 -7.50
CA ALA A 298 -25.61 -2.25 -7.44
C ALA A 298 -26.93 -2.72 -8.07
N CYS A 299 -26.84 -3.39 -9.22
CA CYS A 299 -27.96 -3.96 -9.96
C CYS A 299 -27.45 -5.14 -10.82
N GLY A 300 -26.99 -6.19 -10.16
CA GLY A 300 -26.30 -7.31 -10.79
C GLY A 300 -25.78 -8.33 -9.77
N PRO A 301 -25.01 -9.33 -10.21
CA PRO A 301 -24.41 -10.31 -9.32
C PRO A 301 -23.42 -9.66 -8.35
N LYS A 302 -23.26 -10.28 -7.18
CA LYS A 302 -22.16 -9.98 -6.26
C LYS A 302 -20.81 -10.16 -6.94
N THR A 303 -19.78 -9.55 -6.35
CA THR A 303 -18.39 -9.92 -6.63
C THR A 303 -18.25 -11.43 -6.51
N ARG A 304 -17.66 -12.06 -7.53
CA ARG A 304 -17.50 -13.52 -7.55
C ARG A 304 -16.59 -13.94 -6.41
N ASP A 305 -16.82 -15.12 -5.87
CA ASP A 305 -16.06 -15.60 -4.71
C ASP A 305 -14.56 -15.77 -5.04
N GLU A 306 -14.19 -16.02 -6.31
CA GLU A 306 -12.81 -16.07 -6.81
C GLU A 306 -12.05 -14.73 -6.76
N TYR A 307 -12.81 -13.65 -6.66
CA TYR A 307 -12.40 -12.25 -6.73
C TYR A 307 -12.63 -11.50 -5.41
N ALA A 308 -13.26 -12.17 -4.46
CA ALA A 308 -13.50 -11.64 -3.14
C ALA A 308 -12.24 -11.76 -2.28
N LEU A 309 -11.81 -10.64 -1.68
CA LEU A 309 -10.80 -10.67 -0.63
C LEU A 309 -11.39 -11.22 0.67
N VAL A 310 -11.49 -12.55 0.76
CA VAL A 310 -12.02 -13.26 1.94
C VAL A 310 -11.14 -13.01 3.15
N THR A 311 -11.77 -12.82 4.31
CA THR A 311 -11.06 -12.63 5.59
C THR A 311 -10.39 -13.94 6.03
N LYS A 312 -9.11 -14.08 5.72
CA LYS A 312 -8.23 -15.19 6.10
C LYS A 312 -6.87 -14.67 6.55
N PRO A 313 -6.02 -15.51 7.19
CA PRO A 313 -4.65 -15.13 7.47
C PRO A 313 -3.94 -14.60 6.21
N PHE A 314 -3.19 -13.51 6.35
CA PHE A 314 -2.47 -12.88 5.24
C PHE A 314 -1.04 -12.53 5.63
N TYR A 315 -0.19 -12.48 4.61
CA TYR A 315 1.21 -12.13 4.72
C TYR A 315 1.62 -11.27 3.52
N PHE A 316 2.43 -10.26 3.75
CA PHE A 316 3.12 -9.52 2.69
C PHE A 316 4.36 -8.80 3.23
N GLU A 317 5.32 -8.53 2.34
CA GLU A 317 6.51 -7.74 2.64
C GLU A 317 6.60 -6.54 1.69
N LEU A 318 6.67 -5.35 2.25
CA LEU A 318 6.80 -4.07 1.56
C LEU A 318 8.24 -3.58 1.69
N LEU A 319 8.89 -3.29 0.56
CA LEU A 319 10.19 -2.65 0.50
C LEU A 319 10.04 -1.17 0.13
N LEU A 320 10.60 -0.31 0.97
CA LEU A 320 10.76 1.12 0.75
C LEU A 320 12.25 1.42 0.59
N GLY A 321 12.65 2.23 -0.39
CA GLY A 321 14.06 2.59 -0.62
C GLY A 321 14.27 3.89 -1.37
#